data_AF-A0A0B4F708-F1
#
_entry.id   AF-A0A0B4F708-F1
#
_cell.length_a   1.000
_cell.length_b   1.000
_cell.length_c   1.000
_cell.angle_alpha   90.00
_cell.angle_beta   90.00
_cell.angle_gamma   90.00
#
_symmetry.space_group_name_H-M   'P 1'
#
loop_
_entity.id
_entity.type
_entity.pdbx_description
1 polymer ?
#
loop_
_entity_poly.entity_id
_entity_poly.type
_entity_poly.pdbx_seq_one_letter_code
_entity_poly.pdbx_strand_id
1 'polypeptide(L)'
;MVLTKSVTHSADRANSYVAIKISISERRNDQHNQEYRVMKTLASLKQNSHLMEMLDEFDVEGPNGKHKCLVLELLGPCIPDVIESRYSDGRLPGHLAKTIAEQSLRGLKILHEQGIAHGDLHVRNLAVVLPFPIDDMSEEVFIDMLGKPKVGLVQKVSGQPVEPGMPQHIVQSATYSKIPLKPFRGIKIVDFGQSFLPAFAPRTLRTPLAVRPPEVLFSDPLDFRVDLWSMGCMLFELFVGQPPFDGPPSTPEVLVEQMRETAGHELPERWRGLIKEGSETNTAGSSLQSWLEETYFDNERKSDLTREDIRVLGGLIAKLLYFEPSRRAPASEILSDGWFRAGDA
;
A
#
# COMPACT_ATOMS: atom_id res chain seq x y z
N MET A 1 2.05 12.70 -9.09
CA MET A 1 1.22 13.55 -8.22
C MET A 1 1.77 14.96 -8.31
N VAL A 2 0.93 15.95 -8.61
CA VAL A 2 1.32 17.36 -8.60
C VAL A 2 0.85 17.95 -7.28
N LEU A 3 1.76 18.59 -6.54
CA LEU A 3 1.41 19.34 -5.34
C LEU A 3 1.03 20.76 -5.76
N THR A 4 -0.12 21.24 -5.28
CA THR A 4 -0.54 22.61 -5.53
C THR A 4 -1.45 23.09 -4.40
N LYS A 5 -1.59 24.41 -4.26
CA LYS A 5 -2.69 24.99 -3.47
C LYS A 5 -3.96 24.92 -4.30
N SER A 6 -5.00 24.35 -3.72
CA SER A 6 -6.30 24.31 -4.37
C SER A 6 -6.92 25.70 -4.42
N VAL A 7 -7.50 26.04 -5.57
CA VAL A 7 -8.54 27.06 -5.71
C VAL A 7 -9.84 26.30 -5.96
N THR A 8 -10.49 25.83 -4.89
CA THR A 8 -11.74 25.07 -4.98
C THR A 8 -12.92 25.96 -5.40
N HIS A 9 -13.93 25.38 -6.04
CA HIS A 9 -15.20 26.05 -6.32
C HIS A 9 -16.13 26.15 -5.09
N SER A 10 -15.82 25.46 -3.98
CA SER A 10 -16.56 25.58 -2.72
C SER A 10 -15.93 26.64 -1.81
N ALA A 11 -16.73 27.61 -1.37
CA ALA A 11 -16.28 28.75 -0.55
C ALA A 11 -15.57 28.39 0.77
N ASP A 12 -15.69 27.14 1.26
CA ASP A 12 -15.18 26.71 2.57
C ASP A 12 -13.76 26.09 2.54
N ARG A 13 -13.12 25.92 1.38
CA ARG A 13 -11.78 25.28 1.23
C ARG A 13 -10.80 26.08 0.36
N ALA A 14 -11.02 27.37 0.18
CA ALA A 14 -10.03 28.24 -0.45
C ALA A 14 -8.76 28.27 0.41
N ASN A 15 -7.57 28.16 -0.21
CA ASN A 15 -6.23 28.16 0.42
C ASN A 15 -5.67 26.85 1.02
N SER A 16 -6.32 25.69 0.86
CA SER A 16 -5.74 24.41 1.32
C SER A 16 -4.73 23.80 0.35
N TYR A 17 -3.70 23.12 0.88
CA TYR A 17 -2.80 22.30 0.06
C TYR A 17 -3.44 20.96 -0.28
N VAL A 18 -3.28 20.56 -1.54
CA VAL A 18 -3.85 19.32 -2.06
C VAL A 18 -2.84 18.54 -2.88
N ALA A 19 -3.11 17.25 -3.02
CA ALA A 19 -2.46 16.38 -3.98
C ALA A 19 -3.35 16.22 -5.21
N ILE A 20 -2.83 16.53 -6.40
CA ILE A 20 -3.56 16.30 -7.66
C ILE A 20 -2.99 15.08 -8.38
N LYS A 21 -3.85 14.09 -8.63
CA LYS A 21 -3.55 12.94 -9.48
C LYS A 21 -4.15 13.18 -10.86
N ILE A 22 -3.29 13.32 -11.87
CA ILE A 22 -3.67 13.55 -13.27
C ILE A 22 -3.54 12.22 -14.02
N SER A 23 -4.66 11.68 -14.50
CA SER A 23 -4.68 10.43 -15.26
C SER A 23 -4.20 10.64 -16.70
N ILE A 24 -3.71 9.57 -17.33
CA ILE A 24 -3.40 9.55 -18.76
C ILE A 24 -4.69 9.80 -19.55
N SER A 25 -4.60 10.47 -20.71
CA SER A 25 -5.75 10.74 -21.58
C SER A 25 -6.37 9.43 -22.07
N GLU A 26 -7.58 9.13 -21.62
CA GLU A 26 -8.32 7.92 -22.01
C GLU A 26 -8.85 8.04 -23.45
N ARG A 27 -8.88 6.92 -24.19
CA ARG A 27 -9.55 6.88 -25.50
C ARG A 27 -11.07 6.92 -25.27
N ARG A 28 -11.83 7.54 -26.18
CA ARG A 28 -13.29 7.81 -26.10
C ARG A 28 -14.23 6.65 -25.69
N ASN A 29 -13.74 5.42 -25.53
CA ASN A 29 -14.52 4.23 -25.14
C ASN A 29 -14.25 3.70 -23.72
N ASP A 30 -13.33 4.25 -22.94
CA ASP A 30 -13.12 3.86 -21.54
C ASP A 30 -14.17 4.53 -20.63
N GLN A 31 -15.41 4.04 -20.67
CA GLN A 31 -16.52 4.60 -19.89
C GLN A 31 -16.36 4.47 -18.36
N HIS A 32 -15.24 3.95 -17.85
CA HIS A 32 -15.14 3.39 -16.51
C HIS A 32 -13.75 3.60 -15.89
N ASN A 33 -13.35 4.85 -15.62
CA ASN A 33 -12.22 5.11 -14.71
C ASN A 33 -12.57 4.50 -13.33
N GLN A 34 -12.01 3.33 -13.07
CA GLN A 34 -12.37 2.49 -11.92
C GLN A 34 -11.96 3.14 -10.60
N GLU A 35 -10.77 3.76 -10.60
CA GLU A 35 -10.27 4.53 -9.47
C GLU A 35 -11.24 5.67 -9.10
N TYR A 36 -11.69 6.47 -10.06
CA TYR A 36 -12.67 7.53 -9.82
C TYR A 36 -13.96 6.99 -9.16
N ARG A 37 -14.46 5.83 -9.59
CA ARG A 37 -15.68 5.22 -9.02
C ARG A 37 -15.48 4.74 -7.59
N VAL A 38 -14.34 4.11 -7.32
CA VAL A 38 -13.95 3.67 -5.98
C VAL A 38 -13.84 4.91 -5.08
N MET A 39 -13.07 5.92 -5.49
CA MET A 39 -12.89 7.16 -4.73
C MET A 39 -14.20 7.91 -4.48
N LYS A 40 -15.10 7.95 -5.47
CA LYS A 40 -16.44 8.53 -5.30
C LYS A 40 -17.30 7.76 -4.30
N THR A 41 -17.21 6.43 -4.31
CA THR A 41 -17.89 5.59 -3.32
C THR A 41 -17.34 5.89 -1.92
N LEU A 42 -16.02 5.93 -1.77
CA LEU A 42 -15.36 6.20 -0.48
C LEU A 42 -15.64 7.61 0.05
N ALA A 43 -15.70 8.62 -0.82
CA ALA A 43 -16.05 9.98 -0.45
C ALA A 43 -17.49 10.12 0.10
N SER A 44 -18.39 9.18 -0.21
CA SER A 44 -19.76 9.16 0.32
C SER A 44 -19.86 8.57 1.74
N LEU A 45 -18.79 7.96 2.25
CA LEU A 45 -18.77 7.33 3.57
C LEU A 45 -18.55 8.37 4.67
N LYS A 46 -19.34 8.28 5.75
CA LYS A 46 -19.20 9.18 6.93
C LYS A 46 -17.98 8.86 7.81
N GLN A 47 -17.36 7.69 7.65
CA GLN A 47 -16.21 7.22 8.42
C GLN A 47 -15.16 6.62 7.47
N ASN A 48 -14.13 7.39 7.15
CA ASN A 48 -13.02 7.00 6.27
C ASN A 48 -11.65 7.35 6.90
N SER A 49 -11.53 7.31 8.23
CA SER A 49 -10.37 7.84 8.98
C SER A 49 -9.01 7.24 8.61
N HIS A 50 -9.00 6.08 7.94
CA HIS A 50 -7.79 5.37 7.50
C HIS A 50 -7.75 5.14 5.98
N LEU A 51 -8.58 5.84 5.20
CA LEU A 51 -8.59 5.81 3.73
C LEU A 51 -8.40 7.23 3.21
N MET A 52 -7.64 7.38 2.12
CA MET A 52 -7.47 8.68 1.47
C MET A 52 -8.81 9.27 1.00
N GLU A 53 -8.99 10.57 1.26
CA GLU A 53 -10.15 11.35 0.87
C GLU A 53 -9.95 11.99 -0.51
N MET A 54 -10.94 11.80 -1.38
CA MET A 54 -11.11 12.61 -2.59
C MET A 54 -11.89 13.87 -2.22
N LEU A 55 -11.26 15.02 -2.40
CA LEU A 55 -11.82 16.32 -2.04
C LEU A 55 -12.64 16.94 -3.18
N ASP A 56 -12.21 16.72 -4.42
CA ASP A 56 -12.81 17.29 -5.62
C ASP A 56 -12.37 16.51 -6.87
N GLU A 57 -12.99 16.78 -8.02
CA GLU A 57 -12.54 16.29 -9.30
C GLU A 57 -12.66 17.36 -10.39
N PHE A 58 -11.89 17.22 -11.47
CA PHE A 58 -12.10 18.02 -12.67
C PHE A 58 -11.49 17.32 -13.88
N ASP A 59 -11.73 17.87 -15.05
CA ASP A 59 -11.09 17.41 -16.27
C ASP A 59 -10.24 18.53 -16.89
N VAL A 60 -9.09 18.17 -17.44
CA VAL A 60 -8.20 19.09 -18.16
C VAL A 60 -8.06 18.65 -19.61
N GLU A 61 -8.24 19.58 -20.54
CA GLU A 61 -7.91 19.37 -21.95
C GLU A 61 -6.42 19.61 -22.17
N GLY A 62 -5.73 18.58 -22.67
CA GLY A 62 -4.31 18.63 -23.01
C GLY A 62 -4.08 18.33 -24.50
N PRO A 63 -2.83 18.45 -24.98
CA PRO A 63 -2.47 18.15 -26.37
C PRO A 63 -2.73 16.68 -26.75
N ASN A 64 -2.80 15.78 -25.77
CA ASN A 64 -3.03 14.35 -25.97
C ASN A 64 -4.49 13.94 -25.74
N GLY A 65 -5.38 14.90 -25.46
CA GLY A 65 -6.79 14.68 -25.18
C GLY A 65 -7.19 15.10 -23.77
N LYS A 66 -8.33 14.57 -23.33
CA LYS A 66 -8.95 14.93 -22.04
C LYS A 66 -8.39 14.06 -20.91
N HIS A 67 -7.98 14.69 -19.82
CA HIS A 67 -7.39 14.05 -18.65
C HIS A 67 -8.32 14.20 -17.44
N LYS A 68 -8.69 13.09 -16.78
CA LYS A 68 -9.37 13.12 -15.49
C LYS A 68 -8.36 13.49 -14.39
N CYS A 69 -8.71 14.45 -13.56
CA CYS A 69 -7.92 14.91 -12.42
C CYS A 69 -8.69 14.65 -11.13
N LEU A 70 -8.05 13.99 -10.16
CA LEU A 70 -8.57 13.81 -8.81
C LEU A 70 -7.84 14.75 -7.87
N VAL A 71 -8.60 15.51 -7.08
CA VAL A 71 -8.07 16.34 -5.99
C VAL A 71 -8.18 15.52 -4.72
N LEU A 72 -7.04 15.27 -4.09
CA LEU A 72 -6.88 14.38 -2.94
C LEU A 72 -6.35 15.19 -1.76
N GLU A 73 -6.67 14.74 -0.54
CA GLU A 73 -6.04 15.29 0.64
C GLU A 73 -4.51 15.13 0.57
N LEU A 74 -3.78 16.11 1.11
CA LEU A 74 -2.33 16.05 1.17
C LEU A 74 -1.88 15.23 2.39
N LEU A 75 -1.18 14.13 2.11
CA LEU A 75 -0.55 13.28 3.13
C LEU A 75 0.97 13.41 3.10
N GLY A 76 1.61 12.86 4.12
CA GLY A 76 3.05 12.77 4.25
C GLY A 76 3.66 11.57 3.51
N PRO A 77 4.92 11.24 3.81
CA PRO A 77 5.63 10.11 3.18
C PRO A 77 4.95 8.76 3.37
N CYS A 78 5.28 7.81 2.49
CA CYS A 78 4.92 6.41 2.70
C CYS A 78 5.77 5.76 3.80
N ILE A 79 5.33 4.63 4.36
CA ILE A 79 6.04 3.96 5.47
C ILE A 79 7.51 3.64 5.14
N PRO A 80 7.88 3.10 3.97
CA PRO A 80 9.28 2.90 3.62
C PRO A 80 10.13 4.18 3.63
N ASP A 81 9.60 5.30 3.14
CA ASP A 81 10.31 6.60 3.19
C ASP A 81 10.48 7.09 4.63
N VAL A 82 9.52 6.79 5.51
CA VAL A 82 9.62 7.07 6.96
C VAL A 82 10.74 6.24 7.58
N ILE A 83 10.80 4.94 7.25
CA ILE A 83 11.86 4.03 7.71
C ILE A 83 13.23 4.54 7.26
N GLU A 84 13.44 4.72 5.96
CA GLU A 84 14.71 5.16 5.39
C GLU A 84 15.19 6.49 5.99
N SER A 85 14.27 7.42 6.24
CA SER A 85 14.63 8.78 6.64
C SER A 85 14.66 9.01 8.16
N ARG A 86 14.17 8.08 9.00
CA ARG A 86 14.08 8.27 10.46
C ARG A 86 14.61 7.10 11.28
N TYR A 87 14.79 5.93 10.67
CA TYR A 87 15.15 4.69 11.37
C TYR A 87 16.37 4.07 10.70
N SER A 88 17.55 4.38 11.24
CA SER A 88 18.84 3.95 10.69
C SER A 88 19.06 2.44 10.70
N ASP A 89 18.30 1.71 11.51
CA ASP A 89 18.29 0.25 11.59
C ASP A 89 17.36 -0.42 10.57
N GLY A 90 16.69 0.40 9.74
CA GLY A 90 15.83 -0.04 8.64
C GLY A 90 14.48 -0.60 9.09
N ARG A 91 14.04 -0.32 10.33
CA ARG A 91 12.80 -0.90 10.88
C ARG A 91 12.02 0.06 11.76
N LEU A 92 10.71 -0.13 11.82
CA LEU A 92 9.87 0.58 12.78
C LEU A 92 10.05 0.00 14.22
N PRO A 93 9.93 0.82 15.27
CA PRO A 93 9.67 0.33 16.63
C PRO A 93 8.41 -0.53 16.62
N GLY A 94 8.41 -1.64 17.36
CA GLY A 94 7.33 -2.63 17.35
C GLY A 94 6.01 -2.04 17.81
N HIS A 95 5.99 -1.15 18.80
CA HIS A 95 4.75 -0.46 19.19
C HIS A 95 4.20 0.43 18.05
N LEU A 96 5.07 1.10 17.29
CA LEU A 96 4.64 1.89 16.13
C LEU A 96 4.16 0.99 14.98
N ALA A 97 4.85 -0.12 14.72
CA ALA A 97 4.44 -1.12 13.73
C ALA A 97 3.06 -1.70 14.07
N LYS A 98 2.80 -2.00 15.36
CA LYS A 98 1.50 -2.44 15.87
C LYS A 98 0.39 -1.41 15.66
N THR A 99 0.65 -0.13 15.95
CA THR A 99 -0.31 0.95 15.69
C THR A 99 -0.62 1.08 14.19
N ILE A 100 0.39 1.01 13.33
CA ILE A 100 0.21 1.08 11.86
C ILE A 100 -0.57 -0.13 11.36
N ALA A 101 -0.27 -1.33 11.85
CA ALA A 101 -0.98 -2.57 11.54
C ALA A 101 -2.46 -2.49 11.91
N GLU A 102 -2.77 -1.94 13.08
CA GLU A 102 -4.15 -1.77 13.51
C GLU A 102 -4.91 -0.80 12.60
N GLN A 103 -4.30 0.36 12.30
CA GLN A 103 -4.92 1.39 11.45
C GLN A 103 -5.10 0.90 10.01
N SER A 104 -4.17 0.11 9.47
CA SER A 104 -4.29 -0.46 8.14
C SER A 104 -5.40 -1.52 8.08
N LEU A 105 -5.53 -2.37 9.10
CA LEU A 105 -6.66 -3.30 9.23
C LEU A 105 -8.01 -2.57 9.35
N ARG A 106 -8.07 -1.47 10.10
CA ARG A 106 -9.29 -0.64 10.22
C ARG A 106 -9.67 -0.04 8.86
N GLY A 107 -8.71 0.48 8.09
CA GLY A 107 -8.93 0.94 6.72
C GLY A 107 -9.42 -0.18 5.80
N LEU A 108 -8.77 -1.35 5.85
CA LEU A 108 -9.13 -2.50 5.02
C LEU A 108 -10.54 -3.00 5.32
N LYS A 109 -10.93 -3.03 6.60
CA LYS A 109 -12.29 -3.37 7.02
C LYS A 109 -13.33 -2.46 6.32
N ILE A 110 -13.10 -1.15 6.30
CA ILE A 110 -14.01 -0.18 5.66
C ILE A 110 -14.15 -0.49 4.16
N LEU A 111 -13.04 -0.79 3.46
CA LEU A 111 -13.08 -1.17 2.03
C LEU A 111 -13.91 -2.43 1.79
N HIS A 112 -13.64 -3.48 2.58
CA HIS A 112 -14.32 -4.77 2.42
C HIS A 112 -15.80 -4.71 2.77
N GLU A 113 -16.22 -3.83 3.69
CA GLU A 113 -17.64 -3.56 3.98
C GLU A 113 -18.38 -2.97 2.78
N GLN A 114 -17.67 -2.31 1.86
CA GLN A 114 -18.22 -1.84 0.57
C GLN A 114 -18.08 -2.87 -0.56
N GLY A 115 -17.50 -4.05 -0.27
CA GLY A 115 -17.15 -5.06 -1.26
C GLY A 115 -16.03 -4.63 -2.21
N ILE A 116 -15.26 -3.59 -1.85
CA ILE A 116 -14.15 -3.07 -2.67
C ILE A 116 -12.88 -3.83 -2.31
N ALA A 117 -12.18 -4.32 -3.33
CA ALA A 117 -10.81 -4.77 -3.23
C ALA A 117 -9.86 -3.60 -3.52
N HIS A 118 -8.81 -3.41 -2.73
CA HIS A 118 -7.70 -2.51 -3.05
C HIS A 118 -6.89 -3.01 -4.25
N GLY A 119 -6.57 -4.31 -4.29
CA GLY A 119 -5.90 -4.98 -5.41
C GLY A 119 -4.40 -4.69 -5.55
N ASP A 120 -3.80 -3.94 -4.62
CA ASP A 120 -2.36 -3.60 -4.62
C ASP A 120 -1.91 -3.15 -3.21
N LEU A 121 -2.31 -3.89 -2.18
CA LEU A 121 -2.06 -3.47 -0.81
C LEU A 121 -0.63 -3.85 -0.38
N HIS A 122 0.19 -2.87 0.03
CA HIS A 122 1.54 -3.07 0.57
C HIS A 122 2.01 -1.83 1.34
N VAL A 123 3.15 -1.91 2.04
CA VAL A 123 3.65 -0.81 2.91
C VAL A 123 3.86 0.53 2.20
N ARG A 124 4.20 0.56 0.89
CA ARG A 124 4.33 1.83 0.13
C ARG A 124 2.98 2.52 -0.13
N ASN A 125 1.87 1.80 0.00
CA ASN A 125 0.50 2.31 -0.15
C ASN A 125 -0.12 2.66 1.21
N LEU A 126 0.72 2.81 2.25
CA LEU A 126 0.38 3.43 3.53
C LEU A 126 1.12 4.77 3.64
N ALA A 127 0.37 5.87 3.68
CA ALA A 127 0.93 7.22 3.85
C ALA A 127 0.62 7.78 5.24
N VAL A 128 1.57 8.51 5.82
CA VAL A 128 1.39 9.12 7.15
C VAL A 128 0.55 10.39 7.08
N VAL A 129 -0.29 10.60 8.09
CA VAL A 129 -1.03 11.86 8.27
C VAL A 129 -0.08 12.93 8.80
N LEU A 130 -0.05 14.09 8.16
CA LEU A 130 0.80 15.21 8.58
C LEU A 130 0.33 15.75 9.95
N PRO A 131 1.24 15.99 10.91
CA PRO A 131 0.86 16.29 12.29
C PRO A 131 0.58 17.78 12.57
N PHE A 132 0.57 18.62 11.55
CA PHE A 132 0.45 20.08 11.63
C PHE A 132 -0.56 20.60 10.60
N PRO A 133 -1.18 21.78 10.85
CA PRO A 133 -2.07 22.42 9.89
C PRO A 133 -1.26 22.99 8.72
N ILE A 134 -1.07 22.18 7.68
CA ILE A 134 -0.26 22.55 6.52
C ILE A 134 -0.79 23.80 5.80
N ASP A 135 -2.10 24.01 5.87
CA ASP A 135 -2.80 25.12 5.21
C ASP A 135 -2.42 26.50 5.77
N ASP A 136 -1.98 26.55 7.03
CA ASP A 136 -1.51 27.78 7.68
C ASP A 136 -0.08 28.16 7.24
N MET A 137 0.62 27.28 6.50
CA MET A 137 1.99 27.50 6.09
C MET A 137 2.09 28.26 4.75
N SER A 138 3.06 29.17 4.68
CA SER A 138 3.43 29.79 3.41
C SER A 138 4.01 28.77 2.43
N GLU A 139 3.86 29.04 1.13
CA GLU A 139 4.37 28.17 0.07
C GLU A 139 5.90 28.06 0.11
N GLU A 140 6.58 29.15 0.45
CA GLU A 140 8.04 29.18 0.60
C GLU A 140 8.52 28.22 1.68
N VAL A 141 7.86 28.22 2.85
CA VAL A 141 8.18 27.31 3.96
C VAL A 141 7.91 25.86 3.56
N PHE A 142 6.78 25.60 2.90
CA PHE A 142 6.44 24.25 2.46
C PHE A 142 7.43 23.71 1.41
N ILE A 143 7.83 24.53 0.44
CA ILE A 143 8.84 24.15 -0.55
C ILE A 143 10.21 23.91 0.10
N ASP A 144 10.60 24.71 1.10
CA ASP A 144 11.88 24.47 1.80
C ASP A 144 11.89 23.12 2.53
N MET A 145 10.75 22.69 3.10
CA MET A 145 10.60 21.38 3.75
C MET A 145 10.75 20.22 2.75
N LEU A 146 10.26 20.37 1.52
CA LEU A 146 10.40 19.37 0.46
C LEU A 146 11.79 19.39 -0.21
N GLY A 147 12.49 20.51 -0.06
CA GLY A 147 13.69 20.84 -0.83
C GLY A 147 13.34 21.45 -2.19
N LYS A 148 14.24 22.30 -2.70
CA LYS A 148 14.05 22.94 -4.01
C LYS A 148 13.88 21.88 -5.10
N PRO A 149 12.89 22.01 -6.00
CA PRO A 149 12.68 21.05 -7.09
C PRO A 149 13.94 20.88 -7.93
N LYS A 150 14.38 19.64 -8.10
CA LYS A 150 15.47 19.29 -8.99
C LYS A 150 14.89 18.93 -10.35
N VAL A 151 15.11 19.80 -11.33
CA VAL A 151 14.56 19.68 -12.68
C VAL A 151 15.66 19.22 -13.63
N GLY A 152 15.39 18.14 -14.37
CA GLY A 152 16.23 17.63 -15.44
C GLY A 152 15.59 17.86 -16.80
N LEU A 153 16.41 17.98 -17.85
CA LEU A 153 15.92 18.02 -19.23
C LEU A 153 15.69 16.60 -19.74
N VAL A 154 14.57 16.40 -20.44
CA VAL A 154 14.29 15.12 -21.11
C VAL A 154 15.08 15.05 -22.40
N GLN A 155 15.87 13.99 -22.56
CA GLN A 155 16.67 13.72 -23.76
C GLN A 155 16.47 12.27 -24.20
N LYS A 156 16.42 12.04 -25.51
CA LYS A 156 16.44 10.66 -26.03
C LYS A 156 17.83 10.07 -25.84
N VAL A 157 17.88 8.79 -25.47
CA VAL A 157 19.15 8.04 -25.37
C VAL A 157 19.92 8.05 -26.71
N SER A 158 19.20 8.11 -27.83
CA SER A 158 19.78 8.23 -29.17
C SER A 158 20.39 9.60 -29.50
N GLY A 159 20.25 10.60 -28.62
CA GLY A 159 20.66 11.99 -28.86
C GLY A 159 19.76 12.77 -29.82
N GLN A 160 18.71 12.15 -30.37
CA GLN A 160 17.76 12.84 -31.25
C GLN A 160 16.82 13.77 -30.48
N PRO A 161 16.24 14.80 -31.16
CA PRO A 161 15.22 15.65 -30.55
C PRO A 161 14.04 14.85 -29.99
N VAL A 162 13.50 15.30 -28.86
CA VAL A 162 12.26 14.78 -28.30
C VAL A 162 11.09 15.09 -29.25
N GLU A 163 10.14 14.18 -29.34
CA GLU A 163 8.97 14.33 -30.21
C GLU A 163 8.02 15.43 -29.70
N PRO A 164 7.26 16.08 -30.60
CA PRO A 164 6.16 16.95 -30.19
C PRO A 164 5.20 16.20 -29.26
N GLY A 165 4.91 16.78 -28.08
CA GLY A 165 4.05 16.17 -27.06
C GLY A 165 4.79 15.46 -25.92
N MET A 166 6.11 15.27 -26.02
CA MET A 166 6.92 14.81 -24.89
C MET A 166 7.22 15.96 -23.91
N PRO A 167 7.19 15.73 -22.59
CA PRO A 167 7.60 16.72 -21.61
C PRO A 167 9.06 17.15 -21.85
N GLN A 168 9.32 18.46 -21.80
CA GLN A 168 10.69 18.98 -21.92
C GLN A 168 11.52 18.78 -20.65
N HIS A 169 10.85 18.63 -19.52
CA HIS A 169 11.45 18.54 -18.20
C HIS A 169 10.91 17.35 -17.43
N ILE A 170 11.75 16.77 -16.60
CA ILE A 170 11.38 15.82 -15.56
C ILE A 170 11.77 16.41 -14.20
N VAL A 171 10.95 16.19 -13.19
CA VAL A 171 11.22 16.67 -11.82
C VAL A 171 11.49 15.45 -10.95
N GLN A 172 12.60 15.46 -10.22
CA GLN A 172 12.89 14.42 -9.25
C GLN A 172 11.85 14.46 -8.12
N SER A 173 11.44 13.29 -7.63
CA SER A 173 10.55 13.18 -6.46
C SER A 173 11.11 13.97 -5.27
N ALA A 174 10.23 14.69 -4.59
CA ALA A 174 10.59 15.43 -3.37
C ALA A 174 11.05 14.48 -2.25
N THR A 175 11.89 14.99 -1.35
CA THR A 175 12.38 14.23 -0.20
C THR A 175 11.67 14.68 1.07
N TYR A 176 11.22 13.74 1.89
CA TYR A 176 10.48 14.03 3.12
C TYR A 176 11.37 14.14 4.37
N SER A 177 12.69 14.28 4.20
CA SER A 177 13.67 14.22 5.29
C SER A 177 13.55 15.38 6.30
N LYS A 178 13.09 16.56 5.86
CA LYS A 178 12.89 17.72 6.74
C LYS A 178 11.48 17.84 7.33
N ILE A 179 10.52 17.04 6.86
CA ILE A 179 9.13 17.15 7.32
C ILE A 179 9.00 16.59 8.75
N PRO A 180 8.49 17.36 9.72
CA PRO A 180 8.28 16.86 11.08
C PRO A 180 7.10 15.87 11.11
N LEU A 181 7.35 14.65 11.56
CA LEU A 181 6.34 13.58 11.63
C LEU A 181 5.90 13.25 13.07
N LYS A 182 6.34 14.06 14.05
CA LYS A 182 5.97 13.93 15.46
C LYS A 182 5.04 15.08 15.88
N PRO A 183 4.01 14.82 16.71
CA PRO A 183 3.55 13.50 17.15
C PRO A 183 2.94 12.71 15.98
N PHE A 184 3.10 11.38 15.97
CA PHE A 184 2.50 10.53 14.95
C PHE A 184 0.97 10.62 15.04
N ARG A 185 0.29 10.97 13.94
CA ARG A 185 -1.18 11.11 13.89
C ARG A 185 -1.90 9.90 13.31
N GLY A 186 -1.17 9.02 12.63
CA GLY A 186 -1.71 7.82 12.00
C GLY A 186 -1.33 7.70 10.53
N ILE A 187 -1.90 6.68 9.89
CA ILE A 187 -1.78 6.42 8.46
C ILE A 187 -3.15 6.44 7.77
N LYS A 188 -3.09 6.57 6.45
CA LYS A 188 -4.18 6.24 5.54
C LYS A 188 -3.68 5.32 4.43
N ILE A 189 -4.56 4.42 4.00
CA ILE A 189 -4.37 3.63 2.77
C ILE A 189 -4.57 4.56 1.57
N VAL A 190 -3.66 4.49 0.61
CA VAL A 190 -3.61 5.35 -0.57
C VAL A 190 -3.49 4.55 -1.86
N ASP A 191 -3.66 5.23 -2.98
CA ASP A 191 -3.53 4.69 -4.35
C ASP A 191 -4.53 3.58 -4.71
N PHE A 192 -5.75 4.01 -5.01
CA PHE A 192 -6.85 3.13 -5.43
C PHE A 192 -6.83 2.84 -6.94
N GLY A 193 -5.69 3.04 -7.61
CA GLY A 193 -5.54 2.87 -9.06
C GLY A 193 -5.71 1.43 -9.55
N GLN A 194 -5.55 0.44 -8.67
CA GLN A 194 -5.76 -0.99 -8.95
C GLN A 194 -7.02 -1.55 -8.26
N SER A 195 -7.78 -0.69 -7.59
CA SER A 195 -8.94 -1.13 -6.81
C SER A 195 -10.09 -1.55 -7.70
N PHE A 196 -10.84 -2.55 -7.26
CA PHE A 196 -11.94 -3.09 -8.03
C PHE A 196 -13.16 -3.46 -7.19
N LEU A 197 -14.32 -3.37 -7.84
CA LEU A 197 -15.60 -3.88 -7.35
C LEU A 197 -15.82 -5.28 -7.92
N PRO A 198 -16.67 -6.12 -7.30
CA PRO A 198 -16.85 -7.52 -7.72
C PRO A 198 -17.32 -7.65 -9.18
N ALA A 199 -18.17 -6.75 -9.65
CA ALA A 199 -18.65 -6.72 -11.03
C ALA A 199 -17.55 -6.40 -12.07
N PHE A 200 -16.41 -5.88 -11.63
CA PHE A 200 -15.28 -5.47 -12.45
C PHE A 200 -13.97 -6.11 -11.96
N ALA A 201 -14.06 -7.30 -11.36
CA ALA A 201 -12.89 -8.04 -10.90
C ALA A 201 -11.96 -8.33 -12.09
N PRO A 202 -10.67 -7.99 -12.00
CA PRO A 202 -9.73 -8.25 -13.07
C PRO A 202 -9.38 -9.74 -13.12
N ARG A 203 -8.81 -10.19 -14.24
CA ARG A 203 -8.27 -11.56 -14.36
C ARG A 203 -6.90 -11.73 -13.67
N THR A 204 -6.21 -10.63 -13.41
CA THR A 204 -4.87 -10.63 -12.82
C THR A 204 -4.64 -9.31 -12.08
N LEU A 205 -3.66 -9.29 -11.18
CA LEU A 205 -3.27 -8.10 -10.41
C LEU A 205 -1.89 -7.62 -10.82
N ARG A 206 -1.67 -6.30 -10.74
CA ARG A 206 -0.34 -5.68 -10.94
C ARG A 206 0.53 -5.72 -9.68
N THR A 207 -0.01 -6.22 -8.57
CA THR A 207 0.67 -6.34 -7.28
C THR A 207 2.04 -6.99 -7.41
N PRO A 208 3.09 -6.48 -6.74
CA PRO A 208 4.41 -7.08 -6.73
C PRO A 208 4.39 -8.56 -6.36
N LEU A 209 5.30 -9.35 -6.94
CA LEU A 209 5.30 -10.81 -6.80
C LEU A 209 5.44 -11.27 -5.34
N ALA A 210 6.24 -10.57 -4.53
CA ALA A 210 6.50 -10.89 -3.12
C ALA A 210 5.26 -10.77 -2.20
N VAL A 211 4.20 -10.08 -2.63
CA VAL A 211 2.95 -9.93 -1.86
C VAL A 211 1.71 -10.34 -2.67
N ARG A 212 1.94 -11.00 -3.81
CA ARG A 212 0.90 -11.42 -4.73
C ARG A 212 0.11 -12.60 -4.14
N PRO A 213 -1.23 -12.53 -4.10
CA PRO A 213 -2.05 -13.64 -3.61
C PRO A 213 -1.95 -14.87 -4.52
N PRO A 214 -1.97 -16.09 -3.96
CA PRO A 214 -1.75 -17.33 -4.71
C PRO A 214 -2.83 -17.57 -5.76
N GLU A 215 -4.09 -17.18 -5.54
CA GLU A 215 -5.18 -17.31 -6.50
C GLU A 215 -4.87 -16.66 -7.86
N VAL A 216 -4.04 -15.61 -7.89
CA VAL A 216 -3.58 -14.97 -9.13
C VAL A 216 -2.67 -15.91 -9.91
N LEU A 217 -1.81 -16.68 -9.23
CA LEU A 217 -0.87 -17.63 -9.83
C LEU A 217 -1.61 -18.84 -10.42
N PHE A 218 -2.73 -19.23 -9.80
CA PHE A 218 -3.59 -20.32 -10.26
C PHE A 218 -4.70 -19.89 -11.22
N SER A 219 -4.77 -18.59 -11.59
CA SER A 219 -5.84 -18.03 -12.41
C SER A 219 -7.26 -18.30 -11.87
N ASP A 220 -7.39 -18.36 -10.55
CA ASP A 220 -8.66 -18.54 -9.85
C ASP A 220 -9.40 -17.19 -9.74
N PRO A 221 -10.75 -17.17 -9.63
CA PRO A 221 -11.49 -15.91 -9.56
C PRO A 221 -11.07 -15.03 -8.39
N LEU A 222 -10.91 -13.73 -8.66
CA LEU A 222 -10.45 -12.75 -7.68
C LEU A 222 -11.64 -12.03 -7.03
N ASP A 223 -11.57 -11.85 -5.71
CA ASP A 223 -12.44 -10.97 -4.94
C ASP A 223 -11.62 -10.16 -3.93
N PHE A 224 -12.28 -9.39 -3.04
CA PHE A 224 -11.61 -8.57 -2.04
C PHE A 224 -10.68 -9.35 -1.08
N ARG A 225 -10.78 -10.68 -1.01
CA ARG A 225 -9.92 -11.49 -0.13
C ARG A 225 -8.48 -11.54 -0.62
N VAL A 226 -8.19 -11.10 -1.85
CA VAL A 226 -6.83 -10.83 -2.34
C VAL A 226 -6.07 -9.92 -1.37
N ASP A 227 -6.75 -8.91 -0.83
CA ASP A 227 -6.13 -7.94 0.07
C ASP A 227 -5.91 -8.51 1.48
N LEU A 228 -6.62 -9.57 1.88
CA LEU A 228 -6.35 -10.26 3.15
C LEU A 228 -4.99 -10.95 3.10
N TRP A 229 -4.64 -11.58 1.97
CA TRP A 229 -3.31 -12.15 1.77
C TRP A 229 -2.24 -11.06 1.78
N SER A 230 -2.43 -10.01 0.99
CA SER A 230 -1.48 -8.89 0.92
C SER A 230 -1.34 -8.18 2.27
N MET A 231 -2.41 -8.09 3.07
CA MET A 231 -2.36 -7.64 4.46
C MET A 231 -1.49 -8.55 5.32
N GLY A 232 -1.60 -9.87 5.20
CA GLY A 232 -0.72 -10.81 5.90
C GLY A 232 0.77 -10.55 5.61
N CYS A 233 1.12 -10.38 4.32
CA CYS A 233 2.48 -10.02 3.92
C CYS A 233 2.92 -8.66 4.47
N MET A 234 2.05 -7.65 4.40
CA MET A 234 2.33 -6.31 4.89
C MET A 234 2.52 -6.28 6.42
N LEU A 235 1.71 -7.03 7.18
CA LEU A 235 1.87 -7.18 8.62
C LEU A 235 3.20 -7.84 8.97
N PHE A 236 3.64 -8.84 8.21
CA PHE A 236 4.98 -9.42 8.40
C PHE A 236 6.08 -8.37 8.13
N GLU A 237 6.00 -7.68 6.99
CA GLU A 237 6.99 -6.67 6.58
C GLU A 237 7.12 -5.52 7.58
N LEU A 238 6.03 -5.04 8.17
CA LEU A 238 6.07 -3.96 9.17
C LEU A 238 6.95 -4.30 10.40
N PHE A 239 7.07 -5.58 10.76
CA PHE A 239 7.79 -6.04 11.95
C PHE A 239 9.16 -6.65 11.64
N VAL A 240 9.40 -7.06 10.40
CA VAL A 240 10.64 -7.73 9.96
C VAL A 240 11.49 -6.82 9.07
N GLY A 241 10.87 -5.87 8.38
CA GLY A 241 11.52 -4.94 7.44
C GLY A 241 11.57 -5.44 5.99
N GLN A 242 11.09 -6.67 5.73
CA GLN A 242 11.03 -7.27 4.39
C GLN A 242 9.80 -8.19 4.29
N PRO A 243 9.20 -8.38 3.10
CA PRO A 243 8.05 -9.26 2.93
C PRO A 243 8.43 -10.75 3.13
N PRO A 244 7.46 -11.62 3.46
CA PRO A 244 7.72 -13.03 3.72
C PRO A 244 8.11 -13.83 2.47
N PHE A 245 7.99 -13.26 1.27
CA PHE A 245 8.29 -13.93 0.00
C PHE A 245 9.27 -13.12 -0.88
N ASP A 246 10.32 -12.55 -0.26
CA ASP A 246 11.26 -11.59 -0.90
C ASP A 246 12.50 -12.21 -1.57
N GLY A 247 12.69 -13.54 -1.50
CA GLY A 247 13.77 -14.22 -2.22
C GLY A 247 13.47 -14.25 -3.72
N PRO A 248 14.45 -14.11 -4.63
CA PRO A 248 14.21 -14.11 -6.07
C PRO A 248 13.61 -15.46 -6.49
N PRO A 249 12.30 -15.54 -6.79
CA PRO A 249 11.72 -16.78 -7.22
C PRO A 249 12.15 -16.98 -8.67
N SER A 250 12.71 -18.14 -8.98
CA SER A 250 13.08 -18.46 -10.36
C SER A 250 11.84 -18.66 -11.23
N THR A 251 10.71 -19.10 -10.63
CA THR A 251 9.44 -19.34 -11.31
C THR A 251 8.23 -19.24 -10.34
N PRO A 252 6.97 -19.14 -10.83
CA PRO A 252 5.77 -19.22 -9.99
C PRO A 252 5.67 -20.49 -9.14
N GLU A 253 6.17 -21.62 -9.64
CA GLU A 253 6.23 -22.90 -8.92
C GLU A 253 7.05 -22.77 -7.62
N VAL A 254 8.24 -22.17 -7.72
CA VAL A 254 9.14 -21.97 -6.56
C VAL A 254 8.52 -21.03 -5.55
N LEU A 255 7.84 -19.98 -6.02
CA LEU A 255 7.14 -19.05 -5.13
C LEU A 255 6.01 -19.74 -4.35
N VAL A 256 5.22 -20.58 -5.02
CA VAL A 256 4.12 -21.31 -4.37
C VAL A 256 4.64 -22.28 -3.32
N GLU A 257 5.76 -22.94 -3.60
CA GLU A 257 6.39 -23.83 -2.63
C GLU A 257 6.92 -23.06 -1.41
N GLN A 258 7.58 -21.92 -1.63
CA GLN A 258 7.99 -21.02 -0.54
C GLN A 258 6.78 -20.56 0.29
N MET A 259 5.68 -20.17 -0.36
CA MET A 259 4.44 -19.82 0.32
C MET A 259 3.91 -20.98 1.18
N ARG A 260 4.01 -22.21 0.69
CA ARG A 260 3.54 -23.42 1.37
C ARG A 260 4.38 -23.72 2.62
N GLU A 261 5.70 -23.65 2.49
CA GLU A 261 6.64 -23.85 3.60
C GLU A 261 6.47 -22.79 4.70
N THR A 262 6.34 -21.53 4.31
CA THR A 262 6.22 -20.42 5.26
C THR A 262 4.84 -20.37 5.92
N ALA A 263 3.75 -20.44 5.14
CA ALA A 263 2.38 -20.31 5.67
C ALA A 263 1.86 -21.59 6.34
N GLY A 264 2.38 -22.77 5.96
CA GLY A 264 2.08 -24.05 6.60
C GLY A 264 0.70 -24.63 6.31
N HIS A 265 -0.03 -24.10 5.32
CA HIS A 265 -1.38 -24.55 4.95
C HIS A 265 -1.38 -25.37 3.65
N GLU A 266 -2.32 -26.30 3.52
CA GLU A 266 -2.53 -27.05 2.28
C GLU A 266 -3.12 -26.19 1.15
N LEU A 267 -2.74 -26.53 -0.09
CA LEU A 267 -3.38 -26.00 -1.29
C LEU A 267 -4.84 -26.49 -1.40
N PRO A 268 -5.78 -25.63 -1.85
CA PRO A 268 -7.11 -26.06 -2.25
C PRO A 268 -7.08 -27.20 -3.26
N GLU A 269 -8.06 -28.11 -3.19
CA GLU A 269 -8.13 -29.26 -4.11
C GLU A 269 -8.09 -28.87 -5.58
N ARG A 270 -8.77 -27.78 -5.94
CA ARG A 270 -8.79 -27.25 -7.31
C ARG A 270 -7.43 -26.75 -7.81
N TRP A 271 -6.46 -26.48 -6.91
CA TRP A 271 -5.12 -26.02 -7.25
C TRP A 271 -4.10 -27.15 -7.29
N ARG A 272 -4.39 -28.30 -6.67
CA ARG A 272 -3.46 -29.44 -6.61
C ARG A 272 -3.18 -29.97 -8.03
N GLY A 273 -1.91 -30.13 -8.36
CA GLY A 273 -1.46 -30.65 -9.67
C GLY A 273 -1.52 -29.66 -10.84
N LEU A 274 -1.98 -28.41 -10.64
CA LEU A 274 -1.95 -27.37 -11.68
C LEU A 274 -0.56 -26.76 -11.86
N ILE A 275 0.21 -26.73 -10.79
CA ILE A 275 1.61 -26.29 -10.78
C ILE A 275 2.44 -27.56 -10.64
N LYS A 276 3.36 -27.76 -11.58
CA LYS A 276 4.30 -28.89 -11.49
C LYS A 276 5.13 -28.69 -10.24
N GLU A 277 5.11 -29.67 -9.35
CA GLU A 277 6.02 -29.68 -8.21
C GLU A 277 7.42 -29.43 -8.74
N GLY A 278 8.02 -28.31 -8.31
CA GLY A 278 9.40 -27.99 -8.62
C GLY A 278 10.28 -29.11 -8.08
N SER A 279 11.41 -29.37 -8.75
CA SER A 279 12.47 -30.20 -8.16
C SER A 279 12.77 -29.66 -6.77
N GLU A 280 12.73 -30.54 -5.74
CA GLU A 280 13.06 -30.25 -4.35
C GLU A 280 14.07 -29.10 -4.23
N THR A 281 13.59 -27.93 -3.82
CA THR A 281 14.50 -26.83 -3.49
C THR A 281 15.10 -27.18 -2.13
N ASN A 282 16.41 -27.40 -2.08
CA ASN A 282 17.20 -27.67 -0.86
C ASN A 282 17.19 -26.50 0.17
N THR A 283 16.35 -25.50 -0.01
CA THR A 283 16.12 -24.43 0.95
C THR A 283 15.08 -24.90 1.94
N ALA A 284 15.53 -25.43 3.08
CA ALA A 284 14.65 -25.58 4.24
C ALA A 284 14.19 -24.17 4.65
N GLY A 285 13.01 -23.73 4.19
CA GLY A 285 12.40 -22.50 4.64
C GLY A 285 12.08 -22.58 6.13
N SER A 286 12.40 -21.53 6.88
CA SER A 286 11.92 -21.41 8.26
C SER A 286 10.41 -21.16 8.26
N SER A 287 9.71 -21.68 9.27
CA SER A 287 8.29 -21.37 9.45
C SER A 287 8.10 -19.85 9.62
N LEU A 288 6.93 -19.33 9.24
CA LEU A 288 6.57 -17.93 9.44
C LEU A 288 6.86 -17.45 10.87
N GLN A 289 6.50 -18.26 11.88
CA GLN A 289 6.69 -17.93 13.29
C GLN A 289 8.17 -17.87 13.68
N SER A 290 8.96 -18.86 13.24
CA SER A 290 10.40 -18.90 13.51
C SER A 290 11.10 -17.68 12.92
N TRP A 291 10.76 -17.34 11.67
CA TRP A 291 11.38 -16.20 11.00
C TRP A 291 11.02 -14.86 11.63
N LEU A 292 9.76 -14.68 12.04
CA LEU A 292 9.32 -13.51 12.81
C LEU A 292 10.15 -13.35 14.09
N GLU A 293 10.30 -14.41 14.87
CA GLU A 293 11.04 -14.37 16.13
C GLU A 293 12.54 -14.13 15.93
N GLU A 294 13.17 -14.84 14.99
CA GLU A 294 14.60 -14.72 14.70
C GLU A 294 14.95 -13.31 14.23
N THR A 295 14.14 -12.71 13.36
CA THR A 295 14.42 -11.37 12.83
C THR A 295 14.04 -10.27 13.82
N TYR A 296 12.94 -10.43 14.56
CA TYR A 296 12.54 -9.41 15.53
C TYR A 296 13.52 -9.35 16.72
N PHE A 297 14.01 -10.51 17.17
CA PHE A 297 14.96 -10.67 18.28
C PHE A 297 16.40 -11.00 17.82
N ASP A 298 16.90 -10.28 16.83
CA ASP A 298 18.25 -10.44 16.25
C ASP A 298 19.42 -10.02 17.19
N ASN A 299 19.11 -9.46 18.36
CA ASN A 299 20.04 -8.85 19.33
C ASN A 299 20.83 -7.63 18.83
N GLU A 300 20.58 -7.17 17.61
CA GLU A 300 21.17 -5.94 17.07
C GLU A 300 20.25 -4.74 17.29
N ARG A 301 18.94 -4.97 17.26
CA ARG A 301 17.91 -3.93 17.33
C ARG A 301 17.22 -3.90 18.69
N LYS A 302 16.79 -2.71 19.10
CA LYS A 302 16.00 -2.56 20.33
C LYS A 302 14.62 -3.18 20.13
N SER A 303 14.33 -4.26 20.84
CA SER A 303 12.98 -4.82 20.95
C SER A 303 12.19 -4.05 22.00
N ASP A 304 10.97 -3.67 21.64
CA ASP A 304 9.98 -3.03 22.52
C ASP A 304 8.70 -3.87 22.67
N LEU A 305 8.59 -4.99 21.95
CA LEU A 305 7.56 -6.01 22.14
C LEU A 305 8.14 -7.29 22.75
N THR A 306 7.28 -8.07 23.41
CA THR A 306 7.64 -9.35 24.02
C THR A 306 7.62 -10.50 23.01
N ARG A 307 8.25 -11.64 23.36
CA ARG A 307 8.14 -12.86 22.54
C ARG A 307 6.69 -13.33 22.39
N GLU A 308 5.88 -13.12 23.42
CA GLU A 308 4.45 -13.43 23.39
C GLU A 308 3.70 -12.55 22.38
N ASP A 309 4.02 -11.25 22.30
CA ASP A 309 3.45 -10.37 21.27
C ASP A 309 3.76 -10.88 19.85
N ILE A 310 5.00 -11.30 19.60
CA ILE A 310 5.41 -11.81 18.29
C ILE A 310 4.77 -13.17 17.98
N ARG A 311 4.57 -14.02 19.00
CA ARG A 311 3.81 -15.27 18.89
C ARG A 311 2.35 -15.05 18.52
N VAL A 312 1.69 -14.07 19.15
CA VAL A 312 0.32 -13.72 18.82
C VAL A 312 0.24 -13.12 17.40
N LEU A 313 1.15 -12.20 17.06
CA LEU A 313 1.24 -11.62 15.71
C LEU A 313 1.37 -12.69 14.62
N GLY A 314 2.28 -13.67 14.79
CA GLY A 314 2.45 -14.73 13.80
C GLY A 314 1.19 -15.59 13.64
N GLY A 315 0.46 -15.86 14.73
CA GLY A 315 -0.86 -16.51 14.66
C GLY A 315 -1.90 -15.69 13.90
N LEU A 316 -1.91 -14.36 14.04
CA LEU A 316 -2.80 -13.47 13.30
C LEU A 316 -2.46 -13.41 11.80
N ILE A 317 -1.17 -13.34 11.46
CA ILE A 317 -0.70 -13.37 10.06
C ILE A 317 -1.05 -14.72 9.42
N ALA A 318 -0.86 -15.84 10.12
CA ALA A 318 -1.19 -17.17 9.60
C ALA A 318 -2.68 -17.32 9.24
N LYS A 319 -3.59 -16.60 9.91
CA LYS A 319 -5.03 -16.57 9.56
C LYS A 319 -5.32 -15.78 8.28
N LEU A 320 -4.45 -14.85 7.90
CA LEU A 320 -4.57 -14.06 6.66
C LEU A 320 -3.93 -14.78 5.46
N LEU A 321 -2.92 -15.59 5.70
CA LEU A 321 -2.15 -16.32 4.67
C LEU A 321 -2.71 -17.72 4.35
N TYR A 322 -4.00 -17.96 4.52
CA TYR A 322 -4.62 -19.20 4.01
C TYR A 322 -4.63 -19.20 2.48
N PHE A 323 -4.27 -20.34 1.87
CA PHE A 323 -4.35 -20.50 0.41
C PHE A 323 -5.79 -20.42 -0.07
N GLU A 324 -6.73 -21.14 0.57
CA GLU A 324 -8.16 -21.03 0.26
C GLU A 324 -8.67 -19.62 0.63
N PRO A 325 -9.03 -18.76 -0.35
CA PRO A 325 -9.39 -17.38 -0.03
C PRO A 325 -10.57 -17.29 0.94
N SER A 326 -11.55 -18.20 0.84
CA SER A 326 -12.73 -18.21 1.74
C SER A 326 -12.41 -18.59 3.19
N ARG A 327 -11.22 -19.13 3.48
CA ARG A 327 -10.77 -19.46 4.84
C ARG A 327 -9.95 -18.36 5.49
N ARG A 328 -9.57 -17.31 4.75
CA ARG A 328 -8.85 -16.17 5.32
C ARG A 328 -9.74 -15.43 6.30
N ALA A 329 -9.21 -15.15 7.50
CA ALA A 329 -9.92 -14.38 8.49
C ALA A 329 -10.17 -12.94 7.98
N PRO A 330 -11.39 -12.40 8.08
CA PRO A 330 -11.66 -11.02 7.70
C PRO A 330 -10.92 -10.05 8.63
N ALA A 331 -10.62 -8.84 8.14
CA ALA A 331 -9.93 -7.81 8.92
C ALA A 331 -10.63 -7.50 10.27
N SER A 332 -11.97 -7.61 10.32
CA SER A 332 -12.77 -7.45 11.54
C SER A 332 -12.47 -8.52 12.60
N GLU A 333 -12.20 -9.76 12.20
CA GLU A 333 -11.82 -10.83 13.12
C GLU A 333 -10.41 -10.57 13.68
N ILE A 334 -9.45 -10.23 12.82
CA ILE A 334 -8.07 -9.92 13.24
C ILE A 334 -8.05 -8.74 14.24
N LEU A 335 -8.80 -7.68 13.97
CA LEU A 335 -8.95 -6.53 14.86
C LEU A 335 -9.64 -6.85 16.19
N SER A 336 -10.42 -7.93 16.25
CA SER A 336 -11.13 -8.31 17.47
C SER A 336 -10.21 -8.96 18.52
N ASP A 337 -9.00 -9.37 18.10
CA ASP A 337 -8.01 -9.97 18.98
C ASP A 337 -7.58 -9.02 20.10
N GLY A 338 -7.44 -9.56 21.31
CA GLY A 338 -7.07 -8.79 22.49
C GLY A 338 -5.71 -8.11 22.37
N TRP A 339 -4.82 -8.61 21.50
CA TRP A 339 -3.52 -8.01 21.26
C TRP A 339 -3.61 -6.55 20.81
N PHE A 340 -4.52 -6.20 19.91
CA PHE A 340 -4.69 -4.81 19.45
C PHE A 340 -5.30 -3.90 20.53
N ARG A 341 -5.97 -4.46 21.54
CA ARG A 341 -6.59 -3.69 22.64
C ARG A 341 -5.68 -3.46 23.84
N ALA A 342 -4.59 -4.21 23.94
CA ALA A 342 -3.72 -4.25 25.13
C ALA A 342 -2.79 -3.02 25.31
N GLY A 343 -3.11 -1.86 24.74
CA GLY A 343 -2.28 -0.64 24.78
C GLY A 343 -3.00 0.65 25.16
N ASP A 344 -4.32 0.59 25.43
CA ASP A 344 -5.14 1.75 25.84
C ASP A 344 -5.34 1.85 27.37
N ALA A 345 -4.51 1.16 28.16
CA ALA A 345 -4.61 1.11 29.64
C ALA A 345 -3.55 1.96 30.34
#